data_AF-A0A2G6ILZ2-F1
#
_entry.id   AF-A0A2G6ILZ2-F1
#
_cell.length_a   1.000
_cell.length_b   1.000
_cell.length_c   1.000
_cell.angle_alpha   90.00
_cell.angle_beta   90.00
_cell.angle_gamma   90.00
#
_symmetry.space_group_name_H-M   'P 1'
#
loop_
_entity.id
_entity.type
_entity.pdbx_description
1 polymer ?
#
loop_
_entity_poly.entity_id
_entity_poly.type
_entity_poly.pdbx_seq_one_letter_code
_entity_poly.pdbx_strand_id
1 'polypeptide(L)'
;MHSPPCFSTLIPVATLVALGGCDTGHLPNPVLLPVHAVTNGIQNANYTARRKRVATYVKANHGAIIAELRGRGGPHATQAADLARVPPSKRPAMYKTLSQDIRLYETEPEPLIVAFMVHGT
;
A
#
# COMPACT_ATOMS: atom_id res chain seq x y z
N MET A 1 6.34 -36.75 35.06
CA MET A 1 7.20 -37.02 33.89
C MET A 1 6.32 -37.57 32.77
N HIS A 2 6.58 -37.13 31.53
CA HIS A 2 5.93 -37.48 30.25
C HIS A 2 4.73 -36.64 29.78
N SER A 3 5.10 -35.58 29.04
CA SER A 3 4.75 -35.22 27.66
C SER A 3 3.30 -35.24 27.11
N PRO A 4 2.91 -34.20 26.32
CA PRO A 4 1.65 -34.10 25.55
C PRO A 4 1.72 -34.81 24.16
N PRO A 5 0.62 -34.82 23.37
CA PRO A 5 0.22 -35.98 22.56
C PRO A 5 0.72 -36.03 21.10
N CYS A 6 0.92 -37.25 20.62
CA CYS A 6 0.81 -37.62 19.21
C CYS A 6 -0.64 -37.43 18.73
N PHE A 7 -0.89 -36.43 17.88
CA PHE A 7 -2.03 -36.47 16.96
C PHE A 7 -1.50 -36.58 15.53
N SER A 8 -1.57 -37.82 15.07
CA SER A 8 -1.36 -38.23 13.70
C SER A 8 -2.65 -37.95 12.93
N THR A 9 -2.63 -37.00 12.00
CA THR A 9 -3.56 -36.99 10.88
C THR A 9 -2.93 -36.29 9.68
N LEU A 10 -2.33 -37.11 8.82
CA LEU A 10 -2.06 -36.81 7.43
C LEU A 10 -3.38 -36.44 6.74
N ILE A 11 -3.47 -35.22 6.20
CA ILE A 11 -4.50 -34.84 5.24
C ILE A 11 -3.79 -34.42 3.96
N PRO A 12 -3.67 -35.32 2.96
CA PRO A 12 -3.29 -34.94 1.61
C PRO A 12 -4.56 -34.57 0.86
N VAL A 13 -4.93 -33.28 0.83
CA VAL A 13 -5.97 -32.83 -0.11
C VAL A 13 -5.30 -32.42 -1.41
N ALA A 14 -5.31 -33.40 -2.30
CA ALA A 14 -5.06 -33.29 -3.71
C ALA A 14 -6.05 -32.31 -4.38
N THR A 15 -5.49 -31.48 -5.25
CA THR A 15 -6.02 -31.10 -6.56
C THR A 15 -7.43 -30.51 -6.62
N LEU A 16 -7.51 -29.17 -6.61
CA LEU A 16 -8.57 -28.44 -7.32
C LEU A 16 -7.94 -27.54 -8.39
N VAL A 17 -7.78 -28.11 -9.59
CA VAL A 17 -7.57 -27.36 -10.83
C VAL A 17 -8.93 -26.79 -11.23
N ALA A 18 -9.14 -25.49 -11.00
CA ALA A 18 -10.24 -24.76 -11.60
C ALA A 18 -9.70 -23.97 -12.81
N LEU A 19 -9.76 -24.60 -13.98
CA LEU A 19 -9.74 -23.89 -15.25
C LEU A 19 -11.12 -23.28 -15.50
N GLY A 20 -11.17 -21.96 -15.62
CA GLY A 20 -12.35 -21.19 -15.99
C GLY A 20 -11.93 -19.79 -16.41
N GLY A 21 -11.24 -19.68 -17.55
CA GLY A 21 -10.98 -18.40 -18.20
C GLY A 21 -12.23 -17.86 -18.89
N CYS A 22 -12.29 -16.53 -19.05
CA CYS A 22 -12.67 -15.83 -20.28
C CYS A 22 -12.73 -14.31 -20.02
N ASP A 23 -11.61 -13.60 -20.27
CA ASP A 23 -11.62 -12.46 -21.21
C ASP A 23 -10.20 -12.25 -21.78
N THR A 24 -10.14 -11.70 -22.98
CA THR A 24 -9.24 -12.07 -24.07
C THR A 24 -7.79 -11.58 -23.93
N GLY A 25 -6.91 -12.52 -23.52
CA GLY A 25 -5.63 -12.78 -24.18
C GLY A 25 -4.40 -11.95 -23.78
N HIS A 26 -3.58 -12.46 -22.84
CA HIS A 26 -2.10 -12.32 -22.85
C HIS A 26 -1.47 -13.43 -21.98
N LEU A 27 -1.34 -14.65 -22.49
CA LEU A 27 -0.31 -15.55 -21.95
C LEU A 27 1.05 -14.92 -22.32
N PRO A 28 1.91 -14.50 -21.37
CA PRO A 28 3.21 -13.98 -21.71
C PRO A 28 4.01 -15.09 -22.38
N ASN A 29 4.56 -14.79 -23.55
CA ASN A 29 5.53 -15.64 -24.23
C ASN A 29 6.62 -16.04 -23.20
N PRO A 30 6.93 -17.34 -23.01
CA PRO A 30 7.95 -17.79 -22.05
C PRO A 30 9.32 -17.16 -22.26
N VAL A 31 9.61 -16.65 -23.46
CA VAL A 31 10.83 -15.89 -23.79
C VAL A 31 10.82 -14.46 -23.20
N LEU A 32 9.66 -13.88 -22.93
CA LEU A 32 9.50 -12.55 -22.33
C LEU A 32 9.40 -12.58 -20.80
N LEU A 33 9.29 -13.76 -20.17
CA LEU A 33 9.24 -13.90 -18.70
C LEU A 33 10.43 -13.24 -17.98
N PRO A 34 11.69 -13.33 -18.46
CA PRO A 34 12.82 -12.64 -17.82
C PRO A 34 12.65 -11.11 -17.86
N VAL A 35 12.15 -10.58 -18.98
CA VAL A 35 11.89 -9.13 -19.13
C VAL A 35 10.79 -8.71 -18.16
N HIS A 36 9.67 -9.45 -18.11
CA HIS A 36 8.58 -9.18 -17.17
C HIS A 36 9.01 -9.30 -15.70
N ALA A 37 9.87 -10.27 -15.36
CA ALA A 37 10.40 -10.42 -14.00
C ALA A 37 11.27 -9.22 -13.59
N VAL A 38 12.13 -8.74 -14.50
CA VAL A 38 12.95 -7.54 -14.25
C VAL A 38 12.09 -6.29 -14.13
N THR A 39 11.12 -6.08 -15.03
CA THR A 39 10.24 -4.90 -14.97
C THR A 39 9.37 -4.89 -13.72
N ASN A 40 8.79 -6.04 -13.35
CA ASN A 40 7.99 -6.16 -12.12
C ASN A 40 8.86 -5.94 -10.87
N GLY A 41 10.08 -6.47 -10.85
CA GLY A 41 11.05 -6.25 -9.77
C GLY A 41 11.39 -4.76 -9.58
N ILE A 42 11.65 -4.04 -10.67
CA ILE A 42 11.97 -2.60 -10.65
C ILE A 42 10.75 -1.76 -10.21
N GLN A 43 9.56 -2.07 -10.72
CA GLN A 43 8.32 -1.38 -10.32
C GLN A 43 8.02 -1.57 -8.83
N ASN A 44 8.17 -2.80 -8.32
CA ASN A 44 8.00 -3.11 -6.90
C ASN A 44 9.04 -2.40 -6.02
N ALA A 45 10.30 -2.34 -6.47
CA ALA A 45 11.36 -1.63 -5.76
C ALA A 45 11.08 -0.11 -5.67
N ASN A 46 10.65 0.50 -6.78
CA ASN A 46 10.30 1.92 -6.82
C ASN A 46 9.10 2.25 -5.90
N TYR A 47 8.05 1.43 -5.94
CA TYR A 47 6.91 1.56 -5.03
C TYR A 47 7.35 1.44 -3.57
N THR A 48 8.15 0.42 -3.24
CA THR A 48 8.65 0.17 -1.88
C THR A 48 9.51 1.33 -1.37
N ALA A 49 10.39 1.87 -2.22
CA ALA A 49 11.20 3.04 -1.90
C ALA A 49 10.35 4.30 -1.66
N ARG A 50 9.31 4.52 -2.48
CA ARG A 50 8.34 5.60 -2.27
C ARG A 50 7.60 5.43 -0.94
N ARG A 51 7.03 4.25 -0.70
CA ARG A 51 6.32 3.93 0.54
C ARG A 51 7.21 4.15 1.75
N LYS A 52 8.47 3.71 1.72
CA LYS A 52 9.42 3.91 2.82
C LYS A 52 9.64 5.39 3.12
N ARG A 53 9.85 6.24 2.10
CA ARG A 53 10.03 7.69 2.28
C ARG A 53 8.80 8.35 2.89
N VAL A 54 7.61 8.04 2.36
CA VAL A 54 6.34 8.54 2.91
C VAL A 54 6.18 8.08 4.36
N ALA A 55 6.39 6.79 4.64
CA ALA A 55 6.24 6.22 5.97
C ALA A 55 7.18 6.86 6.99
N THR A 56 8.46 7.03 6.65
CA THR A 56 9.44 7.69 7.52
C THR A 56 8.99 9.13 7.83
N TYR A 57 8.57 9.88 6.82
CA TYR A 57 8.16 11.27 7.02
C TYR A 57 6.85 11.40 7.82
N VAL A 58 5.84 10.60 7.49
CA VAL A 58 4.53 10.64 8.18
C VAL A 58 4.68 10.22 9.63
N LYS A 59 5.45 9.18 9.94
CA LYS A 59 5.70 8.75 11.33
C LYS A 59 6.39 9.85 12.14
N ALA A 60 7.37 10.53 11.55
CA ALA A 60 8.09 11.60 12.23
C ALA A 60 7.24 12.87 12.48
N ASN A 61 6.23 13.12 11.64
CA ASN A 61 5.44 14.36 11.66
C ASN A 61 3.94 14.10 11.88
N HIS A 62 3.56 12.94 12.41
CA HIS A 62 2.18 12.45 12.42
C HIS A 62 1.20 13.45 13.06
N GLY A 63 1.50 13.91 14.28
CA GLY A 63 0.66 14.89 14.98
C GLY A 63 0.51 16.22 14.23
N ALA A 64 1.58 16.70 13.58
CA ALA A 64 1.55 17.93 12.80
C ALA A 64 0.67 17.77 11.54
N ILE A 65 0.82 16.66 10.83
CA ILE A 65 -0.01 16.34 9.66
C ILE A 65 -1.48 16.23 10.07
N ILE A 66 -1.80 15.59 11.19
CA ILE A 66 -3.18 15.49 11.69
C ILE A 66 -3.76 16.88 11.99
N ALA A 67 -3.00 17.76 12.64
CA ALA A 67 -3.44 19.13 12.90
C ALA A 67 -3.70 19.91 11.60
N GLU A 68 -2.81 19.80 10.63
CA GLU A 68 -2.94 20.44 9.32
C GLU A 68 -4.13 19.90 8.51
N LEU A 69 -4.38 18.59 8.55
CA LEU A 69 -5.50 17.97 7.84
C LEU A 69 -6.85 18.46 8.38
N ARG A 70 -6.98 18.79 9.68
CA ARG A 70 -8.18 19.48 10.20
C ARG A 70 -8.38 20.86 9.58
N GLY A 71 -7.28 21.55 9.23
CA GLY A 71 -7.26 22.79 8.45
C GLY A 71 -7.35 22.60 6.93
N ARG A 72 -7.54 21.36 6.45
CA ARG A 72 -7.57 20.96 5.04
C ARG A 72 -6.24 21.13 4.30
N GLY A 73 -5.12 21.05 5.01
CA GLY A 73 -3.77 21.04 4.43
C GLY A 73 -2.78 21.87 5.25
N GLY A 74 -1.52 21.84 4.80
CA GLY A 74 -0.42 22.53 5.45
C GLY A 74 0.92 22.04 4.93
N PRO A 75 2.05 22.59 5.40
CA PRO A 75 3.38 22.25 4.89
C PRO A 75 3.73 20.77 5.05
N HIS A 76 3.42 20.14 6.20
CA HIS A 76 3.74 18.72 6.41
C HIS A 76 2.84 17.79 5.58
N ALA A 77 1.53 18.09 5.47
CA ALA A 77 0.59 17.36 4.63
C ALA A 77 0.91 17.53 3.14
N THR A 78 1.44 18.70 2.74
CA THR A 78 1.93 18.96 1.37
C THR A 78 3.19 18.17 1.09
N GLN A 79 4.16 18.18 2.00
CA GLN A 79 5.39 17.41 1.86
C GLN A 79 5.12 15.90 1.81
N ALA A 80 4.21 15.37 2.63
CA ALA A 80 3.79 13.97 2.57
C ALA A 80 3.14 13.63 1.22
N ALA A 81 2.29 14.54 0.70
CA ALA A 81 1.69 14.42 -0.62
C ALA A 81 2.73 14.47 -1.77
N ASP A 82 3.75 15.31 -1.65
CA ASP A 82 4.88 15.39 -2.60
C ASP A 82 5.68 14.09 -2.62
N LEU A 83 6.03 13.57 -1.45
CA LEU A 83 6.74 12.29 -1.32
C LEU A 83 5.92 11.12 -1.89
N ALA A 84 4.60 11.17 -1.73
CA ALA A 84 3.67 10.20 -2.30
C ALA A 84 3.42 10.41 -3.80
N ARG A 85 3.83 11.54 -4.38
CA ARG A 85 3.54 11.96 -5.77
C ARG A 85 2.05 12.19 -6.04
N VAL A 86 1.34 12.77 -5.09
CA VAL A 86 -0.05 13.22 -5.30
C VAL A 86 -0.02 14.49 -6.17
N PRO A 87 -0.67 14.51 -7.35
CA PRO A 87 -0.75 15.71 -8.18
C PRO A 87 -1.36 16.90 -7.43
N PRO A 88 -0.82 18.13 -7.55
CA PRO A 88 -1.35 19.30 -6.85
C PRO A 88 -2.85 19.52 -7.05
N SER A 89 -3.37 19.24 -8.25
CA SER A 89 -4.81 19.35 -8.58
C SER A 89 -5.70 18.38 -7.79
N LYS A 90 -5.17 17.24 -7.32
CA LYS A 90 -5.92 16.25 -6.53
C LYS A 90 -5.88 16.52 -5.02
N ARG A 91 -4.92 17.32 -4.54
CA ARG A 91 -4.68 17.54 -3.11
C ARG A 91 -5.86 18.15 -2.36
N PRO A 92 -6.55 19.20 -2.86
CA PRO A 92 -7.67 19.79 -2.12
C PRO A 92 -8.81 18.79 -1.86
N ALA A 93 -9.14 17.97 -2.85
CA ALA A 93 -10.15 16.93 -2.72
C ALA A 93 -9.70 15.84 -1.73
N MET A 94 -8.44 15.38 -1.84
CA MET A 94 -7.86 14.42 -0.91
C MET A 94 -7.88 14.96 0.53
N TYR A 95 -7.38 16.16 0.79
CA TYR A 95 -7.36 16.74 2.14
C TYR A 95 -8.76 16.92 2.70
N LYS A 96 -9.75 17.28 1.87
CA LYS A 96 -11.15 17.30 2.29
C LYS A 96 -11.59 15.93 2.79
N THR A 97 -11.40 14.86 2.00
CA THR A 97 -11.75 13.50 2.41
C THR A 97 -11.02 13.09 3.69
N LEU A 98 -9.69 13.28 3.76
CA LEU A 98 -8.91 12.93 4.95
C LEU A 98 -9.35 13.70 6.19
N SER A 99 -9.77 14.96 6.04
CA SER A 99 -10.28 15.78 7.15
C SER A 99 -11.63 15.28 7.67
N GLN A 100 -12.48 14.72 6.81
CA GLN A 100 -13.77 14.16 7.20
C GLN A 100 -13.59 12.87 8.01
N ASP A 101 -12.58 12.07 7.64
CA ASP A 101 -12.27 10.80 8.28
C ASP A 101 -11.12 10.90 9.29
N ILE A 102 -10.86 12.11 9.84
CA ILE A 102 -9.65 12.39 10.62
C ILE A 102 -9.42 11.44 11.79
N ARG A 103 -10.50 10.96 12.42
CA ARG A 103 -10.46 10.00 13.54
C ARG A 103 -9.78 8.68 13.18
N LEU A 104 -9.83 8.26 11.92
CA LEU A 104 -9.14 7.04 11.46
C LEU A 104 -7.62 7.18 11.49
N TYR A 105 -7.12 8.41 11.47
CA TYR A 105 -5.70 8.71 11.35
C TYR A 105 -5.09 9.20 12.67
N GLU A 106 -5.89 9.51 13.69
CA GLU A 106 -5.41 10.11 14.94
C GLU A 106 -4.58 9.17 15.80
N THR A 107 -4.93 7.89 15.84
CA THR A 107 -4.28 6.92 16.73
C THR A 107 -3.01 6.33 16.12
N GLU A 108 -3.03 6.04 14.82
CA GLU A 108 -1.94 5.34 14.14
C GLU A 108 -1.55 6.01 12.82
N PRO A 109 -0.25 6.07 12.49
CA PRO A 109 0.22 6.70 11.26
C PRO A 109 0.03 5.83 10.01
N GLU A 110 -0.12 4.51 10.13
CA GLU A 110 -0.17 3.61 8.96
C GLU A 110 -1.39 3.81 8.05
N PRO A 111 -2.62 3.97 8.56
CA PRO A 111 -3.76 4.29 7.70
C PRO A 111 -3.55 5.57 6.89
N LEU A 112 -2.87 6.56 7.47
CA LEU A 112 -2.54 7.81 6.80
C LEU A 112 -1.47 7.62 5.71
N ILE A 113 -0.45 6.82 5.97
CA ILE A 113 0.58 6.44 4.98
C ILE A 113 -0.07 5.79 3.76
N VAL A 114 -0.97 4.83 4.00
CA VAL A 114 -1.71 4.14 2.93
C VAL A 114 -2.56 5.14 2.14
N ALA A 115 -3.27 6.04 2.83
CA ALA A 115 -4.11 7.04 2.18
C ALA A 115 -3.31 7.93 1.22
N PHE A 116 -2.14 8.44 1.64
CA PHE A 116 -1.26 9.19 0.73
C PHE A 116 -0.78 8.34 -0.45
N MET A 117 -0.39 7.08 -0.21
CA MET A 117 0.11 6.18 -1.24
C MET A 117 -0.93 5.82 -2.31
N VAL A 118 -2.21 5.73 -1.94
CA VAL A 118 -3.32 5.45 -2.87
C VAL A 118 -3.61 6.64 -3.79
N HIS A 119 -3.47 7.87 -3.29
CA HIS A 119 -3.69 9.08 -4.09
C HIS A 119 -2.49 9.45 -4.96
N GLY A 120 -1.32 8.87 -4.67
CA GLY A 120 -0.05 9.12 -5.33
C GLY A 120 0.19 8.21 -6.53
N THR A 121 0.63 8.79 -7.66
CA THR A 121 0.93 8.08 -8.91
C THR A 121 2.41 8.12 -9.25
#